data_AF-E1A8F9-F1
#
_entry.id   AF-E1A8F9-F1
#
_cell.length_a   1.000
_cell.length_b   1.000
_cell.length_c   1.000
_cell.angle_alpha   90.00
_cell.angle_beta   90.00
_cell.angle_gamma   90.00
#
_symmetry.space_group_name_H-M   'P 1'
#
loop_
_entity.id
_entity.type
_entity.pdbx_description
1 polymer ?
#
loop_
_entity_poly.entity_id
_entity_poly.type
_entity_poly.pdbx_seq_one_letter_code
_entity_poly.pdbx_strand_id
1 'polypeptide(L)'
;TIMVEDEDEVGEEDMKEAFNVFDRNGDGFITVDELKAVLFSLGLKQGKTLEECRKMIMQVDVDGDGRVNYMEFRQMMKKGRFFSSLS
;
A
#
# COMPACT_ATOMS: atom_id res chain seq x y z
N THR A 1 3.80 27.99 -22.40
CA THR A 1 3.94 27.17 -21.19
C THR A 1 3.87 25.73 -21.60
N ILE A 2 5.01 25.06 -21.66
CA ILE A 2 5.06 23.61 -21.86
C ILE A 2 4.93 23.02 -20.45
N MET A 3 3.71 22.70 -20.05
CA MET A 3 3.48 21.75 -18.96
C MET A 3 3.51 20.38 -19.62
N VAL A 4 4.71 19.81 -19.69
CA VAL A 4 4.81 18.35 -19.73
C VAL A 4 4.49 17.91 -18.31
N GLU A 5 3.23 17.57 -18.08
CA GLU A 5 2.82 16.83 -16.89
C GLU A 5 3.38 15.41 -17.09
N ASP A 6 4.58 15.17 -16.57
CA ASP A 6 5.11 13.81 -16.41
C ASP A 6 4.15 13.06 -15.47
N GLU A 7 3.23 12.31 -16.07
CA GLU A 7 2.15 11.51 -15.43
C GLU A 7 2.65 10.29 -14.61
N ASP A 8 3.94 10.17 -14.31
CA ASP A 8 4.53 8.93 -13.74
C ASP A 8 5.03 9.06 -12.28
N GLU A 9 4.79 10.18 -11.61
CA GLU A 9 5.03 10.29 -10.16
C GLU A 9 3.70 10.49 -9.43
N VAL A 10 3.18 9.41 -8.83
CA VAL A 10 2.14 9.52 -7.79
C VAL A 10 2.57 10.64 -6.84
N GLY A 11 1.81 11.73 -6.82
CA GLY A 11 2.15 12.92 -6.07
C GLY A 11 2.41 12.57 -4.61
N GLU A 12 3.33 13.28 -3.96
CA GLU A 12 3.61 13.04 -2.54
C GLU A 12 2.35 13.18 -1.69
N GLU A 13 1.41 14.04 -2.13
CA GLU A 13 0.09 14.22 -1.54
C GLU A 13 -0.82 13.00 -1.77
N ASP A 14 -0.96 12.50 -3.00
CA ASP A 14 -1.73 11.29 -3.31
C ASP A 14 -1.22 10.06 -2.54
N MET A 15 0.10 9.94 -2.43
CA MET A 15 0.75 8.85 -1.73
C MET A 15 0.48 8.89 -0.23
N LYS A 16 0.44 10.10 0.34
CA LYS A 16 0.11 10.34 1.74
C LYS A 16 -1.37 10.13 2.02
N GLU A 17 -2.26 10.57 1.14
CA GLU A 17 -3.70 10.29 1.25
C GLU A 17 -3.97 8.79 1.14
N ALA A 18 -3.38 8.11 0.16
CA ALA A 18 -3.49 6.67 0.03
C ALA A 18 -2.97 5.97 1.30
N PHE A 19 -1.79 6.35 1.79
CA PHE A 19 -1.25 5.80 3.03
C PHE A 19 -2.22 5.96 4.20
N ASN A 20 -2.83 7.14 4.35
CA ASN A 20 -3.79 7.44 5.42
C ASN A 20 -5.13 6.70 5.28
N VAL A 21 -5.47 6.21 4.07
CA VAL A 21 -6.61 5.30 3.88
C VAL A 21 -6.29 3.89 4.40
N PHE A 22 -5.04 3.45 4.26
CA PHE A 22 -4.56 2.16 4.78
C PHE A 22 -4.28 2.22 6.29
N ASP A 23 -3.50 3.20 6.74
CA ASP A 23 -3.15 3.47 8.14
C ASP A 23 -4.34 4.13 8.86
N ARG A 24 -5.19 3.31 9.50
CA ARG A 24 -6.42 3.80 10.12
C ARG A 24 -6.19 4.39 11.50
N ASN A 25 -5.18 3.90 12.21
CA ASN A 25 -4.85 4.37 13.54
C ASN A 25 -3.92 5.60 13.50
N GLY A 26 -3.30 5.89 12.34
CA GLY A 26 -2.38 7.01 12.13
C GLY A 26 -1.02 6.80 12.80
N ASP A 27 -0.60 5.56 13.04
CA ASP A 27 0.68 5.26 13.71
C ASP A 27 1.90 5.37 12.79
N GLY A 28 1.67 5.58 11.48
CA GLY A 28 2.71 5.68 10.46
C GLY A 28 3.14 4.32 9.92
N PHE A 29 2.41 3.25 10.26
CA PHE A 29 2.65 1.88 9.85
C PHE A 29 1.33 1.22 9.45
N ILE A 30 1.35 0.48 8.34
CA ILE A 30 0.19 -0.31 7.91
C ILE A 30 0.39 -1.73 8.40
N THR A 31 -0.45 -2.15 9.33
CA THR A 31 -0.45 -3.52 9.84
C THR A 31 -1.21 -4.48 8.91
N VAL A 32 -0.99 -5.79 9.08
CA VAL A 32 -1.73 -6.83 8.33
C VAL A 32 -3.24 -6.68 8.51
N ASP A 33 -3.70 -6.34 9.71
CA ASP A 33 -5.13 -6.16 10.03
C ASP A 33 -5.73 -4.93 9.35
N GLU A 34 -4.99 -3.82 9.29
CA GLU A 34 -5.41 -2.61 8.60
C GLU A 34 -5.46 -2.80 7.09
N LEU A 35 -4.41 -3.42 6.53
CA LEU A 35 -4.40 -3.79 5.12
C LEU A 35 -5.59 -4.68 4.78
N LYS A 36 -5.84 -5.72 5.61
CA LYS A 36 -6.97 -6.62 5.44
C LYS A 36 -8.31 -5.87 5.46
N ALA A 37 -8.48 -4.94 6.41
CA ALA A 37 -9.71 -4.17 6.52
C ALA A 37 -9.97 -3.33 5.27
N VAL A 38 -8.92 -2.71 4.70
CA VAL A 38 -9.04 -1.93 3.46
C VAL A 38 -9.27 -2.83 2.25
N LEU A 39 -8.52 -3.92 2.09
CA LEU A 39 -8.73 -4.89 1.01
C LEU A 39 -10.15 -5.47 1.04
N PHE A 40 -10.69 -5.72 2.23
CA PHE A 40 -12.07 -6.15 2.41
C PHE A 40 -13.08 -5.05 2.01
N SER A 41 -12.83 -3.80 2.40
CA SER A 41 -13.64 -2.64 1.98
C SER A 41 -13.61 -2.41 0.47
N LEU A 42 -12.49 -2.70 -0.19
CA LEU A 42 -12.34 -2.63 -1.65
C LEU A 42 -12.94 -3.84 -2.38
N GLY A 43 -13.45 -4.85 -1.66
CA GLY A 43 -14.00 -6.06 -2.24
C GLY A 43 -12.97 -7.01 -2.87
N LEU A 44 -11.69 -6.82 -2.57
CA LEU A 44 -10.61 -7.64 -3.09
C LEU A 44 -10.58 -9.00 -2.38
N LYS A 45 -10.45 -10.08 -3.16
CA LYS A 45 -10.46 -11.46 -2.64
C LYS A 45 -9.29 -11.74 -1.70
N GLN A 46 -8.20 -11.01 -1.86
CA GLN A 46 -6.98 -11.11 -1.08
C GLN A 46 -7.14 -10.58 0.35
N GLY A 47 -8.14 -9.72 0.59
CA GLY A 47 -8.58 -9.32 1.94
C GLY A 47 -9.39 -10.40 2.68
N LYS A 48 -9.71 -11.54 2.04
CA LYS A 48 -10.54 -12.59 2.66
C LYS A 48 -9.80 -13.41 3.71
N THR A 49 -8.50 -13.60 3.57
CA THR A 49 -7.70 -14.42 4.47
C THR A 49 -6.50 -13.65 4.97
N LEU A 50 -6.19 -13.84 6.26
CA LEU A 50 -5.04 -13.19 6.90
C LEU A 50 -3.71 -13.62 6.25
N GLU A 51 -3.66 -14.86 5.74
CA GLU A 51 -2.46 -15.41 5.08
C GLU A 51 -2.11 -14.67 3.79
N GLU A 52 -3.11 -14.30 2.98
CA GLU A 52 -2.87 -13.55 1.73
C GLU A 52 -2.43 -12.11 2.03
N CYS A 53 -3.08 -11.46 3.02
CA CYS A 53 -2.65 -10.14 3.51
C CYS A 53 -1.21 -10.19 4.05
N ARG A 54 -0.86 -11.26 4.76
CA ARG A 54 0.50 -11.46 5.27
C ARG A 54 1.51 -11.66 4.15
N LYS A 55 1.18 -12.43 3.11
CA LYS A 55 2.02 -12.58 1.91
C LYS A 55 2.22 -11.25 1.17
N MET A 56 1.23 -10.37 1.20
CA MET A 56 1.35 -9.02 0.61
C MET A 56 2.31 -8.15 1.40
N ILE A 57 2.13 -8.10 2.73
CA ILE A 57 3.02 -7.37 3.63
C ILE A 57 4.45 -7.89 3.45
N MET A 58 4.68 -9.20 3.54
CA MET A 58 6.01 -9.82 3.37
C MET A 58 6.71 -9.55 2.03
N GLN A 59 5.98 -9.15 0.98
CA GLN A 59 6.61 -8.79 -0.29
C GLN A 59 7.13 -7.35 -0.33
N VAL A 60 6.68 -6.52 0.60
CA VAL A 60 6.91 -5.08 0.66
C VAL A 60 7.72 -4.69 1.90
N ASP A 61 7.50 -5.42 2.99
CA ASP A 61 8.23 -5.42 4.25
C ASP A 61 9.69 -5.82 3.99
N VAL A 62 10.57 -4.82 3.93
CA VAL A 62 12.00 -4.98 3.66
C VAL A 62 12.78 -5.16 4.96
N ASP A 63 12.33 -4.52 6.03
CA ASP A 63 12.99 -4.59 7.34
C ASP A 63 12.54 -5.79 8.19
N GLY A 64 11.45 -6.46 7.79
CA GLY A 64 10.93 -7.68 8.40
C GLY A 64 10.17 -7.42 9.70
N ASP A 65 9.67 -6.21 9.92
CA ASP A 65 8.95 -5.84 11.15
C ASP A 65 7.49 -6.33 11.18
N GLY A 66 7.02 -6.89 10.07
CA GLY A 66 5.67 -7.41 9.88
C GLY A 66 4.62 -6.33 9.61
N ARG A 67 5.06 -5.11 9.29
CA ARG A 67 4.25 -3.93 9.00
C ARG A 67 4.79 -3.29 7.72
N VAL A 68 4.13 -2.25 7.24
CA VAL A 68 4.62 -1.46 6.10
C VAL A 68 4.70 -0.02 6.51
N ASN A 69 5.91 0.53 6.57
CA ASN A 69 6.10 1.94 6.84
C ASN A 69 5.89 2.80 5.57
N TYR A 70 5.82 4.12 5.74
CA TYR A 70 5.59 5.04 4.63
C TYR A 70 6.61 4.91 3.48
N MET A 71 7.89 4.64 3.78
CA MET A 71 8.92 4.48 2.74
C MET A 71 8.72 3.20 1.92
N GLU A 72 8.34 2.11 2.58
CA GLU A 72 8.05 0.83 1.94
C GLU A 72 6.78 0.91 1.09
N PHE A 73 5.73 1.53 1.63
CA PHE A 73 4.50 1.82 0.89
C PHE A 73 4.77 2.64 -0.36
N ARG A 74 5.57 3.71 -0.24
CA ARG A 74 5.99 4.55 -1.36
C ARG A 74 6.72 3.75 -2.43
N GLN A 75 7.68 2.92 -2.03
CA GLN A 75 8.40 2.07 -2.97
C GLN A 75 7.48 1.05 -3.65
N MET A 76 6.51 0.51 -2.92
CA MET A 76 5.52 -0.43 -3.44
C MET A 76 4.59 0.22 -4.48
N MET A 77 4.07 1.41 -4.18
CA MET A 77 3.23 2.17 -5.12
C MET A 77 4.02 2.62 -6.35
N LYS A 78 5.26 3.10 -6.19
CA LYS A 78 6.14 3.46 -7.33
C LYS A 78 6.49 2.26 -8.21
N LYS A 79 6.62 1.06 -7.63
CA LYS A 79 6.88 -0.16 -8.41
C LYS A 79 5.64 -0.74 -9.08
N GLY A 80 4.43 -0.24 -8.79
CA GLY A 80 3.16 -0.82 -9.28
C GLY A 80 2.98 -2.30 -8.90
N ARG A 81 3.82 -2.84 -8.01
CA ARG A 81 3.96 -4.28 -7.77
C ARG A 81 2.77 -4.86 -6.98
N PHE A 82 2.09 -3.99 -6.24
CA PHE A 82 0.92 -4.33 -5.46
C PHE A 82 -0.28 -4.66 -6.37
N PHE A 83 -0.65 -3.75 -7.28
CA PHE A 83 -1.80 -3.93 -8.16
C PHE A 83 -1.52 -4.83 -9.35
N SER A 84 -0.28 -4.89 -9.84
CA SER A 84 0.11 -5.86 -10.88
C SER A 84 0.01 -7.31 -10.40
N SER A 85 0.17 -7.56 -9.10
CA SER A 85 -0.07 -8.89 -8.50
C SER A 85 -1.56 -9.18 -8.22
N LEU A 86 -2.43 -8.17 -8.32
CA LEU A 86 -3.89 -8.28 -8.18
C LEU A 86 -4.60 -8.48 -9.54
N SER A 87 -3.89 -8.31 -10.66
CA SER A 87 -4.37 -8.38 -12.05
C SER A 87 -4.48 -9.80 -12.58
#